data_AF-A0A6B9FYS4-F1
#
_entry.id   AF-A0A6B9FYS4-F1
#
_cell.length_a   1.000
_cell.length_b   1.000
_cell.length_c   1.000
_cell.angle_alpha   90.00
_cell.angle_beta   90.00
_cell.angle_gamma   90.00
#
_symmetry.space_group_name_H-M   'P 1'
#
loop_
_entity.id
_entity.type
_entity.pdbx_description
1 polymer ?
#
loop_
_entity_poly.entity_id
_entity_poly.type
_entity_poly.pdbx_seq_one_letter_code
_entity_poly.pdbx_strand_id
1 'polypeptide(L)'
;MDLFQFISSIVGSLAWPAVIAYLLYLLRHQLSALAKRLQEISLPGGGGAKFRDEVREAQNKLEVIVENDEVITISNESKSRGVLPRDKIRSRYVDLENKMSVSISKLPLSKRKIPADFIFVDLRPYQGSYPLYDVYSKIRDLSFMAVHADEKALSNQDAKDFDELCETFFEAFELQMQEYKKQQIEPSGIDR
;
A
#
# COMPACT_ATOMS: atom_id res chain seq x y z
N MET A 1 -54.22 40.61 -16.43
CA MET A 1 -53.16 39.60 -16.19
C MET A 1 -53.28 39.16 -14.75
N ASP A 2 -53.41 37.86 -14.53
CA ASP A 2 -53.72 37.29 -13.21
C ASP A 2 -52.53 37.42 -12.25
N LEU A 3 -52.81 37.97 -11.07
CA LEU A 3 -51.84 38.14 -9.98
C LEU A 3 -51.14 36.82 -9.62
N PHE A 4 -51.83 35.70 -9.79
CA PHE A 4 -51.29 34.35 -9.58
C PHE A 4 -50.25 33.92 -10.61
N GLN A 5 -50.35 34.37 -11.87
CA GLN A 5 -49.32 34.12 -12.89
C GLN A 5 -48.03 34.91 -12.60
N PHE A 6 -48.17 36.11 -12.04
CA PHE A 6 -47.00 36.91 -11.63
C PHE A 6 -46.25 36.24 -10.47
N ILE A 7 -46.96 35.80 -9.43
CA ILE A 7 -46.34 35.14 -8.28
C ILE A 7 -45.71 33.80 -8.69
N SER A 8 -46.34 33.01 -9.57
CA SER A 8 -45.76 31.74 -10.03
C SER A 8 -44.47 31.93 -10.83
N SER A 9 -44.37 32.98 -11.65
CA SER A 9 -43.14 33.28 -12.40
C SER A 9 -41.98 33.70 -11.50
N ILE A 10 -42.23 34.44 -10.42
CA ILE A 10 -41.21 34.83 -9.44
C ILE A 10 -40.74 33.63 -8.61
N VAL A 11 -41.66 32.79 -8.16
CA VAL A 11 -41.32 31.58 -7.38
C VAL A 11 -40.53 30.60 -8.25
N GLY A 12 -40.88 30.47 -9.53
CA GLY A 12 -40.14 29.66 -10.50
C GLY A 12 -38.70 30.13 -10.70
N SER A 13 -38.44 31.44 -10.78
CA SER A 13 -37.08 31.96 -10.95
C SER A 13 -36.23 31.88 -9.69
N LEU A 14 -36.84 31.94 -8.50
CA LEU A 14 -36.12 31.80 -7.23
C LEU A 14 -35.83 30.34 -6.85
N ALA A 15 -36.60 29.38 -7.38
CA ALA A 15 -36.40 27.97 -7.10
C ALA A 15 -35.01 27.49 -7.55
N TRP A 16 -34.51 27.97 -8.69
CA TRP A 16 -33.21 27.53 -9.23
C TRP A 16 -32.00 27.99 -8.38
N PRO A 17 -31.86 29.28 -8.01
CA PRO A 17 -30.82 29.71 -7.07
C PRO A 17 -30.91 29.02 -5.71
N ALA A 18 -32.11 28.77 -5.20
CA ALA A 18 -32.32 28.08 -3.93
C ALA A 18 -31.84 26.62 -3.99
N VAL A 19 -32.14 25.90 -5.09
CA VAL A 19 -31.65 24.54 -5.32
C VAL A 19 -30.13 24.53 -5.42
N ILE A 20 -29.52 25.46 -6.16
CA ILE A 20 -28.05 25.56 -6.25
C ILE A 20 -27.42 25.84 -4.88
N ALA A 21 -27.98 26.79 -4.13
CA ALA A 21 -27.49 27.13 -2.79
C ALA A 21 -27.60 25.93 -1.84
N TYR A 22 -28.69 25.17 -1.91
CA TYR A 22 -28.89 23.95 -1.13
C TYR A 22 -27.90 22.85 -1.53
N LEU A 23 -27.65 22.67 -2.83
CA LEU A 23 -26.68 21.71 -3.34
C LEU A 23 -25.26 22.06 -2.88
N LEU A 24 -24.87 23.33 -2.99
CA LEU A 24 -23.58 23.82 -2.48
C LEU A 24 -23.46 23.62 -0.95
N TYR A 25 -24.53 23.86 -0.21
CA TYR A 25 -24.55 23.61 1.23
C TYR A 25 -24.34 22.13 1.58
N LEU A 26 -24.98 21.22 0.84
CA LEU A 26 -24.87 19.77 1.06
C LEU A 26 -23.50 19.23 0.65
N LEU A 27 -22.93 19.75 -0.45
CA LEU A 27 -21.62 19.32 -0.95
C LEU A 27 -20.43 20.01 -0.26
N ARG A 28 -20.63 21.07 0.53
CA ARG A 28 -19.54 21.83 1.16
C ARG A 28 -18.56 20.96 1.97
N HIS A 29 -19.10 19.93 2.65
CA HIS A 29 -18.29 19.04 3.47
C HIS A 29 -17.42 18.11 2.62
N GLN A 30 -17.94 17.63 1.49
CA GLN A 30 -17.19 16.78 0.56
C GLN A 30 -16.14 17.58 -0.21
N LEU A 31 -16.48 18.81 -0.62
CA LEU A 31 -15.55 19.73 -1.30
C LEU A 31 -14.38 20.14 -0.39
N SER A 32 -14.62 20.35 0.92
CA SER A 32 -13.54 20.63 1.87
C SER A 32 -12.56 19.46 2.02
N ALA A 33 -13.08 18.23 2.06
CA ALA A 33 -12.24 17.03 2.12
C ALA A 33 -11.44 16.81 0.83
N LEU A 34 -12.06 17.04 -0.34
CA LEU A 34 -11.37 16.98 -1.63
C LEU A 34 -10.32 18.09 -1.77
N ALA A 35 -10.62 19.32 -1.37
CA ALA A 35 -9.70 20.44 -1.45
C ALA A 35 -8.42 20.17 -0.64
N LYS A 36 -8.55 19.59 0.57
CA LYS A 36 -7.38 19.17 1.35
C LYS A 36 -6.54 18.12 0.63
N ARG A 37 -7.18 17.10 0.04
CA ARG A 37 -6.48 16.04 -0.73
C ARG A 37 -5.81 16.58 -1.99
N LEU A 38 -6.46 17.49 -2.71
CA LEU A 38 -5.91 18.17 -3.88
C LEU A 38 -4.73 19.08 -3.52
N GLN A 39 -4.82 19.78 -2.38
CA GLN A 39 -3.75 20.63 -1.87
C GLN A 39 -2.53 19.81 -1.45
N GLU A 40 -2.72 18.63 -0.85
CA GLU A 40 -1.64 17.69 -0.52
C GLU A 40 -0.95 17.09 -1.77
N ILE A 41 -1.68 16.90 -2.87
CA ILE A 41 -1.13 16.39 -4.14
C ILE A 41 -0.42 17.51 -4.94
N SER A 42 -0.87 18.76 -4.82
CA SER A 42 -0.39 19.88 -5.63
C SER A 42 0.83 20.62 -5.05
N LEU A 43 1.28 20.27 -3.84
CA LEU A 43 2.54 20.76 -3.30
C LEU A 43 3.71 19.98 -3.94
N PRO A 44 4.73 20.64 -4.53
CA PRO A 44 5.89 20.02 -5.18
C PRO A 44 6.87 19.34 -4.20
N GLY A 45 6.33 18.48 -3.33
CA GLY A 45 6.99 17.80 -2.21
C GLY A 45 6.01 16.98 -1.35
N GLY A 46 4.69 17.10 -1.57
CA GLY A 46 3.67 16.38 -0.80
C GLY A 46 3.65 14.87 -1.05
N GLY A 47 3.99 14.42 -2.27
CA GLY A 47 4.12 13.00 -2.58
C GLY A 47 5.32 12.33 -1.86
N GLY A 48 6.46 13.02 -1.81
CA GLY A 48 7.65 12.51 -1.11
C GLY A 48 7.48 12.48 0.41
N ALA A 49 6.80 13.47 0.99
CA ALA A 49 6.49 13.46 2.42
C ALA A 49 5.58 12.29 2.81
N LYS A 50 4.49 12.05 2.06
CA LYS A 50 3.60 10.91 2.30
C LYS A 50 4.28 9.57 2.13
N PHE A 51 5.13 9.43 1.10
CA PHE A 51 5.91 8.22 0.89
C PHE A 51 6.76 7.87 2.12
N ARG A 52 7.47 8.86 2.68
CA ARG A 52 8.31 8.68 3.88
C ARG A 52 7.50 8.30 5.11
N ASP A 53 6.35 8.95 5.32
CA ASP A 53 5.46 8.65 6.43
C ASP A 53 4.89 7.22 6.32
N GLU A 54 4.48 6.80 5.12
CA GLU A 54 3.93 5.46 4.86
C GLU A 54 4.99 4.35 4.98
N VAL A 55 6.21 4.58 4.50
CA VAL A 55 7.35 3.65 4.70
C VAL A 55 7.62 3.46 6.19
N ARG A 56 7.67 4.55 6.95
CA ARG A 56 7.92 4.49 8.40
C ARG A 56 6.79 3.78 9.16
N GLU A 57 5.54 4.00 8.76
CA GLU A 57 4.40 3.28 9.35
C GLU A 57 4.45 1.78 9.02
N ALA A 58 4.89 1.39 7.83
CA ALA A 58 5.07 -0.01 7.45
C ALA A 58 6.20 -0.67 8.26
N GLN A 59 7.34 0.01 8.43
CA GLN A 59 8.46 -0.45 9.26
C GLN A 59 8.02 -0.69 10.70
N ASN A 60 7.31 0.26 11.32
CA ASN A 60 6.82 0.11 12.69
C ASN A 60 5.88 -1.12 12.85
N LYS A 61 5.08 -1.46 11.83
CA LYS A 61 4.22 -2.64 11.86
C LYS A 61 5.01 -3.95 11.73
N LEU A 62 6.14 -3.92 11.03
CA LEU A 62 7.06 -5.05 10.90
C LEU A 62 7.87 -5.30 12.17
N GLU A 63 8.34 -4.23 12.84
CA GLU A 63 9.09 -4.36 14.10
C GLU A 63 8.31 -5.14 15.17
N VAL A 64 6.99 -4.93 15.24
CA VAL A 64 6.09 -5.69 16.14
C VAL A 64 6.05 -7.19 15.83
N ILE A 65 6.39 -7.61 14.60
CA ILE A 65 6.40 -9.02 14.17
C ILE A 65 7.76 -9.65 14.43
N VAL A 66 8.84 -8.88 14.31
CA VAL A 66 10.24 -9.35 14.34
C VAL A 66 10.82 -9.40 15.76
N GLU A 67 10.20 -8.75 16.76
CA GLU A 67 10.68 -8.71 18.16
C GLU A 67 10.83 -10.08 18.89
N ASN A 68 10.64 -11.21 18.21
CA ASN A 68 10.82 -12.57 18.74
C ASN A 68 12.04 -13.35 18.22
N ASP A 69 12.91 -12.81 17.35
CA ASP A 69 14.17 -13.49 16.99
C ASP A 69 15.27 -12.49 16.57
N GLU A 70 16.51 -12.75 16.98
CA GLU A 70 17.67 -11.88 16.75
C GLU A 70 18.03 -11.76 15.26
N VAL A 71 18.16 -10.50 14.79
CA VAL A 71 18.41 -10.13 13.39
C VAL A 71 19.92 -10.03 13.09
N ILE A 72 20.37 -10.69 12.02
CA ILE A 72 21.72 -10.56 11.44
C ILE A 72 21.64 -9.68 10.19
N THR A 73 22.29 -8.52 10.21
CA THR A 73 22.33 -7.57 9.07
C THR A 73 23.46 -7.91 8.09
N ILE A 74 23.14 -8.11 6.81
CA ILE A 74 24.13 -8.19 5.71
C ILE A 74 23.79 -7.12 4.67
N SER A 75 24.60 -6.06 4.60
CA SER A 75 24.49 -4.98 3.62
C SER A 75 25.40 -5.24 2.40
N ASN A 76 24.81 -5.50 1.23
CA ASN A 76 25.51 -5.57 -0.05
C ASN A 76 25.15 -4.34 -0.91
N GLU A 77 25.94 -3.26 -0.82
CA GLU A 77 25.75 -2.07 -1.66
C GLU A 77 26.38 -2.28 -3.05
N SER A 78 25.55 -2.40 -4.10
CA SER A 78 26.00 -2.29 -5.48
C SER A 78 25.93 -0.83 -5.96
N LYS A 79 27.09 -0.24 -6.29
CA LYS A 79 27.20 1.13 -6.84
C LYS A 79 26.74 1.18 -8.29
N SER A 80 25.44 1.33 -8.52
CA SER A 80 24.90 1.60 -9.86
C SER A 80 24.92 3.11 -10.17
N ARG A 81 25.64 3.49 -11.24
CA ARG A 81 25.74 4.87 -11.73
C ARG A 81 24.41 5.32 -12.35
N GLY A 82 23.90 6.47 -11.91
CA GLY A 82 22.90 7.27 -12.64
C GLY A 82 21.46 6.74 -12.67
N VAL A 83 21.15 5.64 -11.99
CA VAL A 83 19.77 5.11 -11.93
C VAL A 83 18.91 6.01 -11.05
N LEU A 84 17.78 6.47 -11.60
CA LEU A 84 16.82 7.31 -10.87
C LEU A 84 16.25 6.54 -9.66
N PRO A 85 15.99 7.19 -8.52
CA PRO A 85 15.43 6.53 -7.33
C PRO A 85 14.15 5.74 -7.60
N ARG A 86 13.27 6.23 -8.49
CA ARG A 86 12.05 5.53 -8.91
C ARG A 86 12.35 4.16 -9.53
N ASP A 87 13.40 4.08 -10.35
CA ASP A 87 13.75 2.85 -11.06
C ASP A 87 14.35 1.84 -10.08
N LYS A 88 15.08 2.31 -9.06
CA LYS A 88 15.57 1.46 -7.96
C LYS A 88 14.42 0.88 -7.14
N ILE A 89 13.42 1.69 -6.76
CA ILE A 89 12.24 1.22 -6.03
C ILE A 89 11.48 0.17 -6.85
N ARG A 90 11.26 0.46 -8.14
CA ARG A 90 10.57 -0.47 -9.05
C ARG A 90 11.34 -1.77 -9.24
N SER A 91 12.64 -1.71 -9.55
CA SER A 91 13.47 -2.91 -9.71
C SER A 91 13.46 -3.73 -8.43
N ARG A 92 13.52 -3.05 -7.29
CA ARG A 92 13.54 -3.70 -5.99
C ARG A 92 12.25 -4.42 -5.66
N TYR A 93 11.10 -3.82 -5.96
CA TYR A 93 9.80 -4.47 -5.83
C TYR A 93 9.72 -5.73 -6.70
N VAL A 94 10.20 -5.67 -7.95
CA VAL A 94 10.23 -6.83 -8.85
C VAL A 94 11.14 -7.94 -8.30
N ASP A 95 12.30 -7.58 -7.76
CA ASP A 95 13.21 -8.53 -7.12
C ASP A 95 12.56 -9.22 -5.91
N LEU A 96 11.80 -8.47 -5.09
CA LEU A 96 11.03 -9.02 -3.98
C LEU A 96 9.99 -10.05 -4.48
N GLU A 97 9.17 -9.70 -5.47
CA GLU A 97 8.17 -10.64 -6.02
C GLU A 97 8.80 -11.89 -6.62
N ASN A 98 9.96 -11.74 -7.26
CA ASN A 98 10.73 -12.86 -7.80
C ASN A 98 11.25 -13.76 -6.68
N LYS A 99 11.85 -13.19 -5.61
CA LYS A 99 12.32 -13.94 -4.44
C LYS A 99 11.17 -14.74 -3.81
N MET A 100 10.01 -14.12 -3.60
CA MET A 100 8.82 -14.79 -3.07
C MET A 100 8.32 -15.90 -4.00
N SER A 101 8.28 -15.64 -5.31
CA SER A 101 7.86 -16.63 -6.31
C SER A 101 8.78 -17.84 -6.32
N VAL A 102 10.09 -17.64 -6.18
CA VAL A 102 11.08 -18.73 -6.03
C VAL A 102 10.77 -19.55 -4.77
N SER A 103 10.47 -18.93 -3.65
CA SER A 103 10.13 -19.65 -2.42
C SER A 103 8.81 -20.41 -2.49
N ILE A 104 7.80 -19.85 -3.15
CA ILE A 104 6.51 -20.51 -3.42
C ILE A 104 6.69 -21.67 -4.41
N SER A 105 7.58 -21.54 -5.39
CA SER A 105 7.83 -22.59 -6.38
C SER A 105 8.38 -23.90 -5.77
N LYS A 106 8.99 -23.81 -4.58
CA LYS A 106 9.46 -24.97 -3.81
C LYS A 106 8.30 -25.79 -3.21
N LEU A 107 7.07 -25.28 -3.21
CA LEU A 107 5.88 -26.00 -2.76
C LEU A 107 5.34 -26.98 -3.81
N PRO A 108 4.49 -27.95 -3.41
CA PRO A 108 3.77 -28.82 -4.33
C PRO A 108 2.95 -28.03 -5.35
N LEU A 109 2.82 -28.56 -6.58
CA LEU A 109 2.14 -27.89 -7.70
C LEU A 109 0.71 -27.42 -7.35
N SER A 110 -0.01 -28.17 -6.52
CA SER A 110 -1.37 -27.84 -6.07
C SER A 110 -1.46 -26.59 -5.18
N LYS A 111 -0.33 -26.13 -4.63
CA LYS A 111 -0.23 -25.00 -3.72
C LYS A 111 0.51 -23.80 -4.31
N ARG A 112 1.00 -23.90 -5.54
CA ARG A 112 1.71 -22.79 -6.20
C ARG A 112 0.69 -21.75 -6.66
N LYS A 113 0.87 -20.52 -6.20
CA LYS A 113 0.05 -19.35 -6.55
C LYS A 113 0.95 -18.13 -6.75
N ILE A 114 0.36 -17.06 -7.26
CA ILE A 114 1.01 -15.73 -7.29
C ILE A 114 1.25 -15.28 -5.84
N PRO A 115 2.38 -14.59 -5.53
CA PRO A 115 2.70 -14.18 -4.16
C PRO A 115 1.56 -13.49 -3.39
N ALA A 116 0.86 -12.57 -4.03
CA ALA A 116 -0.29 -11.87 -3.43
C ALA A 116 -1.40 -12.82 -2.98
N ASP A 117 -1.80 -13.74 -3.85
CA ASP A 117 -2.85 -14.73 -3.57
C ASP A 117 -2.40 -15.73 -2.50
N PHE A 118 -1.12 -16.12 -2.53
CA PHE A 118 -0.55 -17.03 -1.54
C PHE A 118 -0.59 -16.42 -0.14
N ILE A 119 -0.16 -15.16 0.03
CA ILE A 119 -0.24 -14.47 1.32
C ILE A 119 -1.70 -14.37 1.78
N PHE A 120 -2.60 -13.93 0.90
CA PHE A 120 -3.99 -13.67 1.27
C PHE A 120 -4.79 -14.93 1.58
N VAL A 121 -4.58 -16.02 0.83
CA VAL A 121 -5.39 -17.24 0.93
C VAL A 121 -4.74 -18.26 1.85
N ASP A 122 -3.45 -18.54 1.66
CA ASP A 122 -2.78 -19.65 2.32
C ASP A 122 -2.09 -19.23 3.60
N LEU A 123 -1.49 -18.03 3.69
CA LEU A 123 -0.83 -17.58 4.93
C LEU A 123 -1.79 -16.93 5.93
N ARG A 124 -2.88 -16.29 5.48
CA ARG A 124 -3.84 -15.59 6.35
C ARG A 124 -4.39 -16.39 7.54
N PRO A 125 -4.65 -17.71 7.45
CA PRO A 125 -5.14 -18.50 8.59
C PRO A 125 -4.12 -18.68 9.72
N TYR A 126 -2.84 -18.43 9.49
CA TYR A 126 -1.77 -18.66 10.44
C TYR A 126 -1.68 -17.47 11.41
N GLN A 127 -1.83 -17.71 12.72
CA GLN A 127 -1.78 -16.65 13.73
C GLN A 127 -0.45 -15.90 13.65
N GLY A 128 -0.49 -14.57 13.54
CA GLY A 128 0.71 -13.72 13.33
C GLY A 128 0.90 -13.20 11.90
N SER A 129 0.23 -13.81 10.91
CA SER A 129 0.32 -13.41 9.49
C SER A 129 -0.54 -12.21 9.08
N TYR A 130 -1.48 -11.79 9.93
CA TYR A 130 -2.44 -10.71 9.61
C TYR A 130 -1.77 -9.38 9.18
N PRO A 131 -0.65 -8.94 9.79
CA PRO A 131 0.02 -7.73 9.34
C PRO A 131 0.78 -7.92 8.02
N LEU A 132 1.14 -9.15 7.64
CA LEU A 132 2.00 -9.41 6.48
C LEU A 132 1.30 -9.03 5.18
N TYR A 133 0.00 -9.32 5.05
CA TYR A 133 -0.78 -8.89 3.89
C TYR A 133 -0.88 -7.35 3.80
N ASP A 134 -1.14 -6.69 4.93
CA ASP A 134 -1.26 -5.24 4.99
C ASP A 134 0.06 -4.56 4.60
N VAL A 135 1.19 -5.08 5.11
CA VAL A 135 2.53 -4.60 4.76
C VAL A 135 2.84 -4.85 3.28
N TYR A 136 2.54 -6.03 2.76
CA TYR A 136 2.73 -6.33 1.34
C TYR A 136 1.90 -5.39 0.45
N SER A 137 0.63 -5.15 0.80
CA SER A 137 -0.23 -4.21 0.06
C SER A 137 0.37 -2.81 0.08
N LYS A 138 0.88 -2.34 1.22
CA LYS A 138 1.56 -1.04 1.34
C LYS A 138 2.83 -0.99 0.47
N ILE A 139 3.67 -2.03 0.48
CA ILE A 139 4.87 -2.09 -0.36
C ILE A 139 4.50 -1.97 -1.85
N ARG A 140 3.43 -2.66 -2.27
CA ARG A 140 2.91 -2.57 -3.64
C ARG A 140 2.40 -1.17 -3.96
N ASP A 141 1.64 -0.56 -3.06
CA ASP A 141 1.09 0.79 -3.25
C ASP A 141 2.22 1.83 -3.32
N LEU A 142 3.24 1.73 -2.46
CA LEU A 142 4.45 2.55 -2.49
C LEU A 142 5.23 2.41 -3.81
N SER A 143 5.39 1.18 -4.31
CA SER A 143 5.99 0.92 -5.62
C SER A 143 5.19 1.59 -6.75
N PHE A 144 3.86 1.49 -6.71
CA PHE A 144 2.98 2.14 -7.68
C PHE A 144 3.06 3.67 -7.59
N MET A 145 3.07 4.23 -6.38
CA MET A 145 3.26 5.66 -6.16
C MET A 145 4.61 6.15 -6.71
N ALA A 146 5.67 5.38 -6.51
CA ALA A 146 7.00 5.75 -6.98
C ALA A 146 7.09 5.81 -8.51
N VAL A 147 6.35 4.97 -9.23
CA VAL A 147 6.27 4.99 -10.70
C VAL A 147 5.64 6.30 -11.21
N HIS A 148 4.71 6.88 -10.44
CA HIS A 148 3.98 8.10 -10.82
C HIS A 148 4.50 9.39 -10.15
N ALA A 149 5.49 9.27 -9.26
CA ALA A 149 6.10 10.41 -8.59
C ALA A 149 6.97 11.24 -9.56
N ASP A 150 7.03 12.55 -9.32
CA ASP A 150 7.97 13.44 -10.02
C ASP A 150 9.42 13.02 -9.70
N GLU A 151 10.33 13.17 -10.66
CA GLU A 151 11.74 12.76 -10.55
C GLU A 151 12.45 13.46 -9.38
N LYS A 152 12.01 14.65 -9.01
CA LYS A 152 12.54 15.42 -7.89
C LYS A 152 11.88 15.10 -6.55
N ALA A 153 10.76 14.38 -6.55
CA ALA A 153 10.01 14.08 -5.33
C ALA A 153 10.62 12.93 -4.52
N LEU A 154 11.38 12.04 -5.16
CA LEU A 154 12.00 10.88 -4.53
C LEU A 154 13.51 11.10 -4.39
N SER A 155 14.02 10.88 -3.19
CA SER A 155 15.44 10.93 -2.88
C SER A 155 16.09 9.53 -2.96
N ASN A 156 17.43 9.48 -3.04
CA ASN A 156 18.15 8.21 -2.92
C ASN A 156 17.96 7.56 -1.54
N GLN A 157 17.67 8.37 -0.50
CA GLN A 157 17.39 7.84 0.84
C GLN A 157 16.06 7.07 0.83
N ASP A 158 15.02 7.60 0.18
CA ASP A 158 13.72 6.93 0.10
C ASP A 158 13.82 5.57 -0.61
N ALA A 159 14.67 5.48 -1.64
CA ALA A 159 14.96 4.21 -2.30
C ALA A 159 15.70 3.22 -1.39
N LYS A 160 16.56 3.70 -0.50
CA LYS A 160 17.26 2.87 0.49
C LYS A 160 16.30 2.40 1.59
N ASP A 161 15.46 3.29 2.10
CA ASP A 161 14.45 2.96 3.12
C ASP A 161 13.45 1.93 2.58
N PHE A 162 13.07 2.05 1.29
CA PHE A 162 12.24 1.05 0.61
C PHE A 162 12.96 -0.28 0.39
N ASP A 163 14.26 -0.26 0.12
CA ASP A 163 15.08 -1.47 -0.02
C ASP A 163 15.16 -2.27 1.28
N GLU A 164 15.39 -1.57 2.40
CA GLU A 164 15.37 -2.12 3.76
C GLU A 164 13.99 -2.69 4.10
N LEU A 165 12.91 -1.94 3.83
CA LEU A 165 11.53 -2.42 4.02
C LEU A 165 11.26 -3.73 3.25
N CYS A 166 11.75 -3.84 2.01
CA CYS A 166 11.60 -5.05 1.21
C CYS A 166 12.38 -6.24 1.77
N GLU A 167 13.62 -6.07 2.27
CA GLU A 167 14.35 -7.18 2.91
C GLU A 167 13.65 -7.63 4.19
N THR A 168 13.30 -6.71 5.10
CA THR A 168 12.65 -7.07 6.37
C THR A 168 11.32 -7.78 6.14
N PHE A 169 10.54 -7.33 5.16
CA PHE A 169 9.32 -8.01 4.77
C PHE A 169 9.58 -9.42 4.23
N PHE A 170 10.62 -9.60 3.40
CA PHE A 170 10.95 -10.91 2.84
C PHE A 170 11.41 -11.90 3.93
N GLU A 171 12.17 -11.43 4.91
CA GLU A 171 12.56 -12.24 6.08
C GLU A 171 11.33 -12.72 6.87
N ALA A 172 10.41 -11.80 7.19
CA ALA A 172 9.15 -12.14 7.84
C ALA A 172 8.31 -13.12 7.02
N PHE A 173 8.27 -12.96 5.69
CA PHE A 173 7.62 -13.88 4.78
C PHE A 173 8.24 -15.28 4.81
N GLU A 174 9.57 -15.40 4.81
CA GLU A 174 10.25 -16.70 4.89
C GLU A 174 9.99 -17.42 6.20
N LEU A 175 9.98 -16.70 7.33
CA LEU A 175 9.62 -17.27 8.64
C LEU A 175 8.22 -17.88 8.62
N GLN A 176 7.23 -17.11 8.15
CA GLN A 176 5.85 -17.59 7.99
C GLN A 176 5.74 -18.74 6.99
N MET A 177 6.53 -18.73 5.92
CA MET A 177 6.59 -19.81 4.95
C MET A 177 7.17 -21.11 5.53
N GLN A 178 8.11 -21.02 6.47
CA GLN A 178 8.62 -22.19 7.20
C GLN A 178 7.57 -22.77 8.14
N GLU A 179 6.83 -21.94 8.86
CA GLU A 179 5.71 -22.38 9.70
C GLU A 179 4.61 -23.06 8.88
N TYR A 180 4.25 -22.46 7.74
CA TYR A 180 3.33 -23.05 6.78
C TYR A 180 3.78 -24.46 6.35
N LYS A 181 5.06 -24.63 6.00
CA LYS A 181 5.63 -25.93 5.60
C LYS A 181 5.57 -26.96 6.73
N LYS A 182 5.88 -26.58 7.97
CA LYS A 182 5.81 -27.49 9.14
C LYS A 182 4.40 -28.07 9.31
N GLN A 183 3.37 -27.23 9.21
CA GLN A 183 1.98 -27.68 9.34
C GLN A 183 1.47 -28.54 8.17
N GLN A 184 2.06 -28.42 6.98
CA GLN A 184 1.71 -29.31 5.86
C GLN A 184 2.30 -30.73 6.03
N ILE A 185 3.38 -30.87 6.79
CA ILE A 185 4.06 -32.17 7.03
C ILE A 185 3.42 -32.93 8.18
N GLU A 186 2.84 -32.21 9.16
CA GLU A 186 2.00 -32.78 10.20
C GLU A 186 0.53 -32.58 9.82
N PRO A 187 -0.03 -33.38 8.88
CA PRO A 187 -1.47 -33.34 8.65
C PRO A 187 -2.10 -33.68 10.00
N SER A 188 -2.74 -32.68 10.60
CA SER A 188 -3.40 -32.74 11.88
C SER A 188 -4.06 -34.10 12.04
N GLY A 189 -3.45 -34.98 12.86
CA GLY A 189 -4.01 -36.25 13.30
C GLY A 189 -5.20 -36.04 14.23
N ILE A 190 -6.09 -35.12 13.84
CA ILE A 190 -7.40 -34.94 14.42
C ILE A 190 -8.28 -35.91 13.65
N ASP A 191 -8.14 -37.18 14.04
CA ASP A 191 -9.16 -38.20 13.85
C ASP A 191 -10.49 -37.60 14.34
N ARG A 192 -11.46 -37.50 13.43
CA ARG A 192 -12.88 -37.40 13.74
C ARG A 192 -13.55 -38.69 13.35
#